data_AF-A0A355AAX0-F1
#
_entry.id   AF-A0A355AAX0-F1
#
_cell.length_a   1.000
_cell.length_b   1.000
_cell.length_c   1.000
_cell.angle_alpha   90.00
_cell.angle_beta   90.00
_cell.angle_gamma   90.00
#
_symmetry.space_group_name_H-M   'P 1'
#
loop_
_entity.id
_entity.type
_entity.pdbx_description
1 polymer ?
#
loop_
_entity_poly.entity_id
_entity_poly.type
_entity_poly.pdbx_seq_one_letter_code
_entity_poly.pdbx_strand_id
1 'polypeptide(L)'
;MIDNHTPGMILSSQEAIIMARITISIPEDLLGFIDSFATERELNRSNAVAELVRKARKRDLEAELERGYKEMAEMNLQEARQAFAVQAEVVLNDKTW
;
A
#
# COMPACT_ATOMS: atom_id res chain seq x y z
N MET A 1 -26.36 -11.73 -38.61
CA MET A 1 -26.39 -11.90 -37.15
C MET A 1 -24.93 -11.84 -36.71
N ILE A 2 -24.61 -10.87 -35.86
CA ILE A 2 -23.27 -10.30 -35.69
C ILE A 2 -22.36 -11.29 -34.93
N ASP A 3 -21.13 -11.39 -35.40
CA ASP A 3 -20.05 -12.20 -34.87
C ASP A 3 -19.61 -11.67 -33.49
N ASN A 4 -19.85 -12.44 -32.43
CA ASN A 4 -19.25 -12.20 -31.11
C ASN A 4 -18.17 -13.26 -30.84
N HIS A 5 -17.07 -13.17 -31.58
CA HIS A 5 -15.78 -13.61 -31.04
C HIS A 5 -15.19 -12.41 -30.32
N THR A 6 -15.14 -12.44 -28.99
CA THR A 6 -14.24 -11.60 -28.21
C THR A 6 -12.99 -12.45 -27.95
N PRO A 7 -11.91 -12.30 -28.73
CA PRO A 7 -10.66 -12.94 -28.39
C PRO A 7 -10.12 -12.22 -27.15
N GLY A 8 -9.84 -12.99 -26.10
CA GLY A 8 -9.23 -12.49 -24.88
C GLY A 8 -7.96 -11.70 -25.21
N MET A 9 -8.06 -10.39 -25.12
CA MET A 9 -6.90 -9.51 -24.97
C MET A 9 -6.65 -9.36 -23.48
N ILE A 10 -5.75 -10.19 -22.94
CA ILE A 10 -4.96 -9.72 -21.80
C ILE A 10 -4.05 -8.65 -22.40
N LEU A 11 -4.48 -7.39 -22.32
CA LEU A 11 -3.57 -6.26 -22.40
C LEU A 11 -2.60 -6.44 -21.22
N SER A 12 -1.46 -7.06 -21.49
CA SER A 12 -0.28 -6.89 -20.67
C SER A 12 0.11 -5.43 -20.84
N SER A 13 -0.49 -4.58 -20.01
CA SER A 13 -0.14 -3.18 -19.89
C SER A 13 1.27 -3.12 -19.34
N GLN A 14 2.26 -3.28 -20.21
CA GLN A 14 3.54 -2.61 -20.00
C GLN A 14 3.24 -1.11 -20.07
N GLU A 15 2.63 -0.58 -19.02
CA GLU A 15 2.67 0.83 -18.74
C GLU A 15 4.15 1.15 -18.61
N ALA A 16 4.71 1.84 -19.61
CA ALA A 16 6.02 2.42 -19.49
C ALA A 16 6.00 3.23 -18.18
N ILE A 17 6.83 2.86 -17.21
CA ILE A 17 6.93 3.60 -15.96
C ILE A 17 7.44 4.99 -16.34
N ILE A 18 6.55 5.97 -16.38
CA ILE A 18 6.89 7.35 -16.69
C ILE A 18 7.72 7.87 -15.51
N MET A 19 9.03 7.90 -15.70
CA MET A 19 9.99 8.38 -14.71
C MET A 19 10.09 9.91 -14.80
N ALA A 20 9.63 10.61 -13.77
CA ALA A 20 9.88 12.04 -13.62
C ALA A 20 11.26 12.27 -12.98
N ARG A 21 12.05 13.20 -13.54
CA ARG A 21 13.35 13.60 -12.99
C ARG A 21 13.26 15.01 -12.44
N ILE A 22 13.76 15.19 -11.21
CA ILE A 22 13.90 16.48 -10.56
C ILE A 22 15.34 16.69 -10.12
N THR A 23 15.77 17.94 -10.05
CA THR A 23 17.02 18.36 -9.42
C THR A 23 16.66 19.17 -8.18
N ILE A 24 17.24 18.82 -7.03
CA ILE A 24 16.98 19.50 -5.76
C ILE A 24 18.29 20.03 -5.18
N SER A 25 18.22 21.19 -4.53
CA SER A 25 19.31 21.70 -3.70
C SER A 25 19.06 21.25 -2.26
N ILE A 26 20.07 20.63 -1.65
CA ILE A 26 20.01 20.15 -0.26
C ILE A 26 21.24 20.64 0.50
N PRO A 27 21.13 20.80 1.84
CA PRO A 27 22.28 21.07 2.70
C PRO A 27 23.38 20.00 2.58
N GLU A 28 24.64 20.41 2.77
CA GLU A 28 25.81 19.52 2.61
C GLU A 28 25.85 18.39 3.65
N ASP A 29 25.43 18.68 4.88
CA ASP A 29 25.27 17.69 5.95
C ASP A 29 24.24 16.61 5.57
N LEU A 30 23.12 17.01 4.96
CA LEU A 30 22.10 16.08 4.48
C LEU A 30 22.59 15.25 3.29
N LEU A 31 23.40 15.84 2.40
CA LEU A 31 24.04 15.08 1.32
C LEU A 31 24.97 14.00 1.88
N GLY A 32 25.76 14.32 2.91
CA GLY A 32 26.63 13.34 3.58
C GLY A 32 25.86 12.18 4.22
N PHE A 33 24.69 12.47 4.80
CA PHE A 33 23.79 11.44 5.31
C PHE A 33 23.25 10.54 4.17
N ILE A 34 22.79 11.13 3.06
CA ILE A 34 22.29 10.37 1.90
C ILE A 34 23.38 9.47 1.32
N ASP A 35 24.61 9.95 1.25
CA ASP A 35 25.75 9.16 0.73
C ASP A 35 26.10 7.98 1.63
N SER A 36 26.07 8.19 2.94
CA SER A 36 26.30 7.12 3.92
C SER A 36 25.18 6.07 3.82
N PHE A 37 23.91 6.51 3.81
CA PHE A 37 22.75 5.64 3.66
C PHE A 37 22.77 4.86 2.33
N ALA A 38 23.18 5.52 1.23
CA ALA A 38 23.31 4.90 -0.07
C ALA A 38 24.41 3.83 -0.07
N THR A 39 25.55 4.11 0.57
CA THR A 39 26.69 3.19 0.66
C THR A 39 26.36 1.96 1.50
N GLU A 40 25.73 2.14 2.67
CA GLU A 40 25.30 1.06 3.55
C GLU A 40 24.34 0.07 2.88
N ARG A 41 23.61 0.52 1.85
CA ARG A 41 22.57 -0.26 1.17
C ARG A 41 22.91 -0.60 -0.28
N GLU A 42 24.12 -0.28 -0.73
CA GLU A 42 24.56 -0.47 -2.12
C GLU A 42 23.62 0.18 -3.15
N LEU A 43 23.08 1.36 -2.81
CA LEU A 43 22.17 2.15 -3.64
C LEU A 43 22.89 3.34 -4.28
N ASN A 44 22.30 3.90 -5.35
CA ASN A 44 22.67 5.23 -5.82
C ASN A 44 21.90 6.32 -5.04
N ARG A 45 22.38 7.56 -5.09
CA ARG A 45 21.76 8.73 -4.40
C ARG A 45 20.27 8.89 -4.72
N SER A 46 19.87 8.73 -5.97
CA SER A 46 18.46 8.86 -6.38
C SER A 46 17.58 7.77 -5.77
N ASN A 47 18.07 6.52 -5.74
CA ASN A 47 17.38 5.39 -5.13
C ASN A 47 17.32 5.53 -3.61
N ALA A 48 18.38 6.03 -2.97
CA ALA A 48 18.40 6.34 -1.55
C ALA A 48 17.32 7.38 -1.20
N VAL A 49 17.27 8.49 -1.93
CA VAL A 49 16.22 9.52 -1.74
C VAL A 49 14.83 8.93 -1.98
N ALA A 50 14.64 8.15 -3.05
CA ALA A 50 13.35 7.51 -3.33
C ALA A 50 12.91 6.54 -2.23
N GLU A 51 13.84 5.77 -1.64
CA GLU A 51 13.55 4.88 -0.50
C GLU A 51 13.12 5.69 0.73
N LEU A 52 13.86 6.75 1.07
CA LEU A 52 13.55 7.62 2.21
C LEU A 52 12.18 8.28 2.06
N VAL A 53 11.85 8.78 0.86
CA VAL A 53 10.53 9.36 0.58
C VAL A 53 9.42 8.31 0.67
N ARG A 54 9.63 7.11 0.12
CA ARG A 54 8.65 6.01 0.25
C ARG A 54 8.43 5.61 1.71
N LYS A 55 9.49 5.56 2.51
CA LYS A 55 9.42 5.24 3.94
C LYS A 55 8.67 6.32 4.72
N ALA A 56 8.93 7.60 4.42
CA ALA A 56 8.18 8.71 5.01
C ALA A 56 6.69 8.60 4.69
N ARG A 57 6.33 8.40 3.42
CA ARG A 57 4.94 8.21 2.99
C ARG A 57 4.27 7.02 3.66
N LYS A 58 4.99 5.89 3.77
CA LYS A 58 4.47 4.68 4.43
C LYS A 58 4.16 4.96 5.91
N ARG A 59 5.08 5.63 6.61
CA ARG A 59 4.89 5.99 8.02
C ARG A 59 3.68 6.91 8.22
N ASP A 60 3.50 7.88 7.33
CA ASP A 60 2.36 8.79 7.41
C ASP A 60 1.02 8.05 7.18
N LEU A 61 1.00 7.11 6.22
CA LEU A 61 -0.14 6.22 5.99
C LEU A 61 -0.43 5.31 7.21
N GLU A 62 0.60 4.72 7.80
CA GLU A 62 0.45 3.86 8.98
C GLU A 62 -0.11 4.65 10.18
N ALA A 63 0.31 5.90 10.38
CA ALA A 63 -0.23 6.77 11.41
C ALA A 63 -1.71 7.13 11.16
N GLU A 64 -2.09 7.37 9.91
CA GLU A 64 -3.48 7.61 9.53
C GLU A 64 -4.35 6.38 9.77
N LEU A 65 -3.87 5.18 9.39
CA LEU A 65 -4.55 3.92 9.66
C LEU A 65 -4.71 3.68 11.16
N GLU A 66 -3.66 3.87 11.94
CA GLU A 66 -3.72 3.71 13.40
C GLU A 66 -4.79 4.60 14.03
N ARG A 67 -4.83 5.87 13.60
CA ARG A 67 -5.87 6.81 14.06
C ARG A 67 -7.26 6.34 13.66
N GLY A 68 -7.47 5.97 12.39
CA GLY A 68 -8.77 5.49 11.90
C GLY A 68 -9.25 4.24 12.63
N TYR A 69 -8.36 3.28 12.89
CA TYR A 69 -8.70 2.08 13.68
C TYR A 69 -9.12 2.42 15.10
N LYS A 70 -8.48 3.39 15.76
CA LYS A 70 -8.86 3.84 17.10
C LYS A 70 -10.21 4.55 17.10
N GLU A 71 -10.45 5.43 16.12
CA GLU A 71 -11.72 6.15 15.98
C GLU A 71 -12.91 5.21 15.72
N MET A 72 -12.69 4.15 14.93
CA MET A 72 -13.73 3.17 14.59
C MET A 72 -13.87 2.02 15.60
N ALA A 73 -13.01 1.93 16.62
CA ALA A 73 -12.90 0.76 17.47
C ALA A 73 -14.23 0.37 18.16
N GLU A 74 -14.94 1.34 18.74
CA GLU A 74 -16.19 1.07 19.46
C GLU A 74 -17.33 0.68 18.50
N MET A 75 -17.47 1.39 17.37
CA MET A 75 -18.46 1.08 16.34
C MET A 75 -18.23 -0.33 15.77
N ASN A 76 -17.00 -0.63 15.38
CA ASN A 76 -16.63 -1.93 14.83
C ASN A 76 -16.86 -3.06 15.86
N LEU A 77 -16.60 -2.81 17.15
CA LEU A 77 -16.88 -3.77 18.21
C LEU A 77 -18.38 -4.02 18.37
N GLN A 78 -19.20 -2.96 18.34
CA GLN A 78 -20.64 -3.08 18.43
C GLN A 78 -21.21 -3.86 17.24
N GLU A 79 -20.77 -3.53 16.02
CA GLU A 79 -21.19 -4.22 14.80
C GLU A 79 -20.77 -5.70 14.83
N ALA A 80 -19.53 -5.99 15.23
CA ALA A 80 -19.05 -7.37 15.36
C ALA A 80 -19.90 -8.17 16.36
N ARG A 81 -20.30 -7.58 17.48
CA ARG A 81 -21.18 -8.23 18.46
C ARG A 81 -22.57 -8.51 17.89
N GLN A 82 -23.12 -7.59 17.10
CA GLN A 82 -24.42 -7.76 16.45
C GLN A 82 -24.37 -8.84 15.36
N ALA A 83 -23.32 -8.86 14.56
CA ALA A 83 -23.14 -9.82 13.46
C ALA A 83 -22.78 -11.23 13.95
N PHE A 84 -22.18 -11.37 15.13
CA PHE A 84 -21.67 -12.64 15.64
C PHE A 84 -22.71 -13.76 15.68
N ALA A 85 -23.93 -13.46 16.14
CA ALA A 85 -25.00 -14.44 16.24
C ALA A 85 -25.40 -15.00 14.85
N VAL A 86 -25.56 -14.12 13.86
CA VAL A 86 -25.93 -14.51 12.48
C VAL A 86 -24.79 -15.29 11.81
N GLN A 87 -23.54 -14.90 12.03
CA GLN A 87 -22.38 -15.63 11.52
C GLN A 87 -22.29 -17.04 12.12
N ALA A 88 -22.58 -17.19 13.42
CA ALA A 88 -22.57 -18.49 14.08
C ALA A 88 -23.62 -19.45 13.49
N GLU A 89 -24.81 -18.96 13.14
CA GLU A 89 -25.86 -19.76 12.49
C GLU A 89 -25.38 -20.34 11.15
N VAL A 90 -24.71 -19.54 10.31
CA VAL A 90 -24.17 -20.01 9.03
C VAL A 90 -23.13 -21.11 9.23
N VAL A 91 -22.17 -20.91 10.14
CA VAL A 91 -21.10 -21.91 10.39
C VAL A 91 -21.64 -23.22 10.99
N LEU A 92 -22.66 -23.14 11.83
CA LEU A 92 -23.27 -24.32 12.46
C LEU A 92 -24.14 -25.10 11.48
N ASN A 93 -24.81 -24.42 10.54
CA ASN A 93 -25.70 -25.04 9.56
C ASN A 93 -24.97 -25.50 8.29
N ASP A 94 -23.69 -25.14 8.11
CA ASP A 94 -22.82 -25.62 7.03
C ASP A 94 -22.19 -26.99 7.32
N LYS A 95 -22.42 -27.58 8.51
CA LYS A 95 -21.97 -28.94 8.87
C LYS A 95 -23.02 -30.03 8.61
N THR A 96 -24.11 -29.68 7.92
CA THR A 96 -25.29 -30.55 7.74
C THR A 96 -25.49 -31.09 6.32
N TRP A 97 -24.46 -31.06 5.46
CA TRP A 97 -24.44 -31.72 4.14
C TRP A 97 -23.34 -32.77 4.02
#